data_AF-J2V102-F1
#
_entry.id   AF-J2V102-F1
#
_cell.length_a   1.000
_cell.length_b   1.000
_cell.length_c   1.000
_cell.angle_alpha   90.00
_cell.angle_beta   90.00
_cell.angle_gamma   90.00
#
_symmetry.space_group_name_H-M   'P 1'
#
loop_
_entity.id
_entity.type
_entity.pdbx_description
1 polymer ?
#
loop_
_entity_poly.entity_id
_entity_poly.type
_entity_poly.pdbx_seq_one_letter_code
_entity_poly.pdbx_strand_id
1 'polypeptide(L)'
;MQVEISHHIDASEPDEEGNYLYYYEYDIYVFSKDDAVFFVRAYTDEPDCASFQSRSEGSNDYLLKDADLHHPLLLLACEYLRKSGKTRLQWLSGKDSAYLPILTPEKEN
;
A
#
# COMPACT_ATOMS: atom_id res chain seq x y z
N MET A 1 14.77 7.88 -2.47
CA MET A 1 13.57 7.03 -2.50
C MET A 1 13.21 6.89 -3.96
N GLN A 2 13.11 5.66 -4.43
CA GLN A 2 12.53 5.33 -5.73
C GLN A 2 11.10 4.84 -5.50
N VAL A 3 10.25 5.05 -6.49
CA VAL A 3 8.87 4.57 -6.51
C VAL A 3 8.62 3.94 -7.86
N GLU A 4 8.17 2.68 -7.84
CA GLU A 4 7.72 1.96 -9.02
C GLU A 4 6.21 1.73 -8.87
N ILE A 5 5.46 2.00 -9.95
CA ILE A 5 4.01 1.87 -9.95
C ILE A 5 3.63 0.91 -11.06
N SER A 6 2.82 -0.08 -10.72
CA SER A 6 2.30 -1.05 -11.68
C SER A 6 0.80 -1.21 -11.49
N HIS A 7 0.09 -1.32 -12.60
CA HIS A 7 -1.36 -1.48 -12.64
C HIS A 7 -1.72 -2.96 -12.78
N HIS A 8 -2.69 -3.41 -11.99
CA HIS A 8 -3.09 -4.82 -11.91
C HIS A 8 -4.61 -4.95 -11.95
N ILE A 9 -5.07 -5.95 -12.70
CA ILE A 9 -6.46 -6.40 -12.73
C ILE A 9 -6.46 -7.87 -12.34
N ASP A 10 -7.13 -8.19 -11.24
CA ASP A 10 -7.36 -9.54 -10.75
C ASP A 10 -8.85 -9.82 -10.81
N ALA A 11 -9.28 -10.57 -11.82
CA ALA A 11 -10.68 -10.82 -12.10
C ALA A 11 -10.89 -12.29 -12.48
N SER A 12 -12.11 -12.78 -12.24
CA SER A 12 -12.51 -14.11 -12.73
C SER A 12 -12.55 -14.14 -14.26
N GLU A 13 -12.82 -15.30 -14.84
CA GLU A 13 -13.34 -15.31 -16.21
C GLU A 13 -14.75 -14.68 -16.23
N PRO A 14 -15.11 -13.96 -17.31
CA PRO A 14 -16.47 -13.51 -17.51
C PRO A 14 -17.40 -14.68 -17.83
N ASP A 15 -18.64 -14.62 -17.35
CA ASP A 15 -19.67 -15.59 -17.71
C ASP A 15 -20.24 -15.36 -19.13
N GLU A 16 -21.25 -16.15 -19.52
CA GLU A 16 -21.88 -16.06 -20.84
C GLU A 16 -22.54 -14.69 -21.12
N GLU A 17 -22.82 -13.91 -20.07
CA GLU A 17 -23.38 -12.56 -20.15
C GLU A 17 -22.30 -11.46 -20.06
N GLY A 18 -21.03 -11.85 -19.89
CA GLY A 18 -19.91 -10.92 -19.75
C GLY A 18 -19.66 -10.42 -18.32
N ASN A 19 -20.34 -10.99 -17.32
CA ASN A 19 -20.18 -10.57 -15.92
C ASN A 19 -19.05 -11.34 -15.25
N TYR A 20 -18.32 -10.65 -14.37
CA TYR A 20 -17.26 -11.23 -13.58
C TYR A 20 -17.79 -11.59 -12.19
N LEU A 21 -17.44 -12.77 -11.67
CA LEU A 21 -17.71 -13.17 -10.28
C LEU A 21 -16.95 -12.28 -9.29
N TYR A 22 -15.75 -11.84 -9.67
CA TYR A 22 -15.00 -10.79 -8.99
C TYR A 22 -14.17 -10.00 -10.00
N TYR A 23 -14.00 -8.70 -9.74
CA TYR A 23 -13.16 -7.82 -10.53
C TYR A 23 -12.47 -6.83 -9.58
N TYR A 24 -11.18 -7.02 -9.37
CA TYR A 24 -10.36 -6.13 -8.56
C TYR A 24 -9.35 -5.43 -9.44
N GLU A 25 -9.42 -4.11 -9.45
CA GLU A 25 -8.46 -3.25 -10.13
C GLU A 25 -7.72 -2.41 -9.10
N TYR A 26 -6.39 -2.45 -9.16
CA TYR A 26 -5.55 -1.76 -8.20
C TYR A 26 -4.16 -1.45 -8.75
N ASP A 27 -3.56 -0.40 -8.19
CA ASP A 27 -2.15 -0.08 -8.40
C ASP A 27 -1.32 -0.63 -7.24
N ILE A 28 -0.15 -1.20 -7.57
CA ILE A 28 0.90 -1.51 -6.60
C ILE A 28 1.99 -0.45 -6.72
N TYR A 29 2.28 0.19 -5.59
CA TYR A 29 3.41 1.08 -5.42
C TYR A 29 4.50 0.34 -4.65
N VAL A 30 5.69 0.27 -5.21
CA VAL A 30 6.88 -0.28 -4.56
C VAL A 30 7.80 0.89 -4.23
N PHE A 31 7.94 1.18 -2.95
CA PHE A 31 8.86 2.21 -2.46
C PHE A 31 10.14 1.56 -2.01
N SER A 32 11.28 1.98 -2.57
CA SER A 32 12.58 1.43 -2.20
C SER A 32 13.57 2.54 -1.84
N LYS A 33 14.39 2.27 -0.83
CA LYS A 33 15.53 3.10 -0.46
C LYS A 33 16.52 2.27 0.34
N ASP A 34 17.77 2.25 -0.11
CA ASP A 34 18.83 1.42 0.47
C ASP A 34 18.38 -0.06 0.45
N ASP A 35 18.41 -0.76 1.58
CA ASP A 35 17.99 -2.17 1.69
C ASP A 35 16.49 -2.34 2.00
N ALA A 36 15.76 -1.24 2.25
CA ALA A 36 14.36 -1.29 2.66
C ALA A 36 13.42 -1.12 1.46
N VAL A 37 12.38 -1.97 1.42
CA VAL A 37 11.30 -1.91 0.42
C VAL A 37 9.95 -1.95 1.13
N PHE A 38 8.99 -1.14 0.70
CA PHE A 38 7.59 -1.19 1.13
C PHE A 38 6.66 -1.40 -0.05
N PHE A 39 5.71 -2.31 0.11
CA PHE A 39 4.68 -2.61 -0.87
C PHE A 39 3.37 -1.98 -0.44
N VAL A 40 2.79 -1.17 -1.31
CA VAL A 40 1.53 -0.48 -1.07
C VAL A 40 0.56 -0.83 -2.17
N ARG A 41 -0.69 -1.15 -1.81
CA ARG A 41 -1.79 -1.39 -2.75
C ARG A 41 -2.82 -0.28 -2.64
N ALA A 42 -3.34 0.19 -3.77
CA ALA A 42 -4.44 1.11 -3.82
C ALA A 42 -5.48 0.66 -4.85
N TYR A 43 -6.72 0.41 -4.43
CA TYR A 43 -7.79 -0.02 -5.32
C TYR A 43 -8.35 1.17 -6.10
N THR A 44 -8.76 0.93 -7.35
CA THR A 44 -9.37 1.97 -8.21
C THR A 44 -10.72 2.44 -7.67
N ASP A 45 -11.48 1.55 -7.00
CA ASP A 45 -12.78 1.85 -6.37
C ASP A 45 -12.65 2.70 -5.09
N GLU A 46 -11.50 2.63 -4.39
CA GLU A 46 -11.18 3.49 -3.24
C GLU A 46 -9.99 4.41 -3.58
N PRO A 47 -10.17 5.40 -4.47
CA PRO A 47 -9.07 6.18 -5.03
C PRO A 47 -8.36 7.05 -3.98
N ASP A 48 -9.00 7.38 -2.86
CA ASP A 48 -8.40 8.10 -1.73
C ASP A 48 -7.62 7.20 -0.75
N CYS A 49 -7.72 5.88 -0.90
CA CYS A 49 -7.17 4.90 0.03
C CYS A 49 -5.89 4.23 -0.51
N ALA A 50 -4.91 4.01 0.36
CA ALA A 50 -3.75 3.18 0.07
C ALA A 50 -3.30 2.38 1.30
N SER A 51 -2.98 1.11 1.08
CA SER A 51 -2.69 0.13 2.12
C SER A 51 -1.27 -0.40 2.01
N PHE A 52 -0.45 -0.23 3.05
CA PHE A 52 0.85 -0.87 3.18
C PHE A 52 0.65 -2.36 3.51
N GLN A 53 1.10 -3.24 2.61
CA GLN A 53 0.86 -4.69 2.70
C GLN A 53 2.00 -5.43 3.40
N SER A 54 3.24 -5.11 3.02
CA SER A 54 4.44 -5.79 3.48
C SER A 54 5.65 -4.87 3.35
N ARG A 55 6.74 -5.27 4.00
CA ARG A 55 8.06 -4.72 3.78
C ARG A 55 9.04 -5.82 3.42
N SER A 56 10.12 -5.46 2.76
CA SER A 56 11.23 -6.39 2.52
C SER A 56 12.55 -5.75 2.93
N GLU A 57 13.44 -6.60 3.41
CA GLU A 57 14.82 -6.28 3.79
C GLU A 57 15.71 -7.35 3.19
N GLY A 58 16.51 -6.97 2.18
CA GLY A 58 17.17 -7.90 1.27
C GLY A 58 16.18 -8.86 0.59
N SER A 59 16.39 -10.16 0.76
CA SER A 59 15.57 -11.22 0.12
C SER A 59 14.38 -11.70 0.96
N ASN A 60 14.11 -11.07 2.10
CA ASN A 60 13.07 -11.54 3.01
C ASN A 60 11.89 -10.58 3.07
N ASP A 61 10.68 -11.12 2.93
CA ASP A 61 9.42 -10.40 3.08
C ASP A 61 8.87 -10.54 4.50
N TYR A 62 8.41 -9.42 5.06
CA TYR A 62 7.86 -9.32 6.39
C TYR A 62 6.54 -8.55 6.39
N LEU A 63 5.61 -8.97 7.26
CA LEU A 63 4.49 -8.11 7.64
C LEU A 63 5.01 -6.92 8.44
N LEU A 64 4.32 -5.78 8.30
CA LEU A 64 4.65 -4.58 9.05
C LEU A 64 4.41 -4.80 10.55
N LYS A 65 5.16 -4.05 11.35
CA LYS A 65 5.04 -3.94 12.80
C LYS A 65 4.95 -2.46 13.16
N ASP A 66 4.54 -2.18 14.40
CA ASP A 66 4.39 -0.81 14.91
C ASP A 66 5.68 0.03 14.78
N ALA A 67 6.84 -0.61 14.96
CA ALA A 67 8.15 0.02 14.79
C ALA A 67 8.39 0.52 13.35
N ASP A 68 7.81 -0.14 12.34
CA ASP A 68 7.97 0.23 10.93
C ASP A 68 7.22 1.52 10.59
N LEU A 69 6.20 1.90 11.38
CA LEU A 69 5.46 3.16 11.20
C LEU A 69 6.33 4.40 11.40
N HIS A 70 7.45 4.25 12.10
CA HIS A 70 8.43 5.31 12.33
C HIS A 70 9.61 5.22 11.34
N HIS A 71 9.59 4.26 10.41
CA HIS A 71 10.68 4.07 9.47
C HIS A 71 10.78 5.24 8.48
N PRO A 72 11.96 5.82 8.22
CA PRO A 72 12.10 6.99 7.36
C PRO A 72 11.54 6.80 5.95
N LEU A 73 11.69 5.60 5.37
CA LEU A 73 11.12 5.27 4.06
C LEU A 73 9.59 5.24 4.08
N LEU A 74 8.97 4.72 5.16
CA LEU A 74 7.52 4.70 5.30
C LEU A 74 6.97 6.12 5.39
N LEU A 75 7.62 7.00 6.17
CA LEU A 75 7.21 8.41 6.27
C LEU A 75 7.29 9.14 4.92
N LEU A 76 8.35 8.91 4.14
CA LEU A 76 8.48 9.46 2.79
C LEU A 76 7.42 8.89 1.83
N ALA A 77 7.13 7.59 1.92
CA ALA A 77 6.06 6.96 1.13
C ALA A 77 4.69 7.54 1.49
N CYS A 78 4.39 7.73 2.78
CA CYS A 78 3.15 8.40 3.22
C CYS A 78 3.03 9.82 2.65
N GLU A 79 4.12 10.60 2.66
CA GLU A 79 4.11 11.94 2.08
C GLU A 79 3.84 11.92 0.57
N TYR A 80 4.49 11.00 -0.15
CA TYR A 80 4.27 10.81 -1.59
C TYR A 80 2.82 10.44 -1.90
N LEU A 81 2.27 9.44 -1.20
CA LEU A 81 0.91 8.96 -1.40
C LEU A 81 -0.12 10.05 -1.11
N ARG A 82 0.08 10.85 -0.06
CA ARG A 82 -0.81 12.00 0.22
C ARG A 82 -0.74 13.06 -0.88
N LYS A 83 0.45 13.37 -1.38
CA LYS A 83 0.63 14.29 -2.51
C LYS A 83 -0.03 13.78 -3.79
N SER A 84 -0.13 12.45 -3.96
CA SER A 84 -0.86 11.81 -5.06
C SER A 84 -2.36 11.64 -4.80
N GLY A 85 -2.91 12.23 -3.73
CA GLY A 85 -4.34 12.20 -3.42
C GLY A 85 -4.81 11.06 -2.51
N LYS A 86 -3.91 10.19 -2.03
CA LYS A 86 -4.24 9.12 -1.08
C LYS A 86 -4.28 9.68 0.35
N THR A 87 -5.44 10.15 0.78
CA THR A 87 -5.64 10.77 2.10
C THR A 87 -5.83 9.75 3.22
N ARG A 88 -6.39 8.57 2.91
CA ARG A 88 -6.58 7.45 3.83
C ARG A 88 -5.44 6.44 3.67
N LEU A 89 -4.47 6.50 4.57
CA LEU A 89 -3.36 5.55 4.61
C LEU A 89 -3.58 4.53 5.72
N GLN A 90 -3.43 3.26 5.39
CA GLN A 90 -3.57 2.16 6.34
C GLN A 90 -2.45 1.13 6.13
N TRP A 91 -2.27 0.23 7.09
CA TRP A 91 -1.31 -0.85 7.00
C TRP A 91 -1.90 -2.16 7.51
N LEU A 92 -1.49 -3.26 6.89
CA LEU A 92 -1.87 -4.60 7.33
C LEU A 92 -1.01 -4.97 8.54
N SER A 93 -1.65 -5.00 9.72
CA SER A 93 -0.97 -5.38 10.95
C SER A 93 -0.59 -6.86 10.95
N GLY A 94 0.69 -7.16 11.12
CA GLY A 94 1.17 -8.54 11.24
C GLY A 94 0.66 -9.29 12.47
N LYS A 95 0.05 -8.60 13.44
CA LYS A 95 -0.45 -9.20 14.69
C LYS A 95 -1.87 -9.74 14.55
N ASP A 96 -2.76 -8.99 13.91
CA ASP A 96 -4.20 -9.25 13.87
C ASP A 96 -4.75 -9.41 12.45
N SER A 97 -3.89 -9.30 11.42
CA SER A 97 -4.28 -9.29 9.99
C SER A 97 -5.36 -8.26 9.64
N ALA A 98 -5.50 -7.23 10.48
CA ALA A 98 -6.44 -6.14 10.31
C ALA A 98 -5.73 -4.93 9.69
N TYR A 99 -6.47 -4.16 8.90
CA TYR A 99 -6.01 -2.86 8.42
C TYR A 99 -6.15 -1.82 9.54
N LEU A 100 -5.02 -1.22 9.92
CA LEU A 100 -4.96 -0.15 10.91
C LEU A 100 -4.60 1.18 10.23
N PRO A 101 -5.18 2.31 10.66
CA PRO A 101 -4.85 3.61 10.07
C PRO A 101 -3.41 4.02 10.41
N ILE A 102 -2.73 4.65 9.45
CA ILE A 102 -1.44 5.31 9.68
C ILE A 102 -1.70 6.75 10.09
N LEU A 103 -1.68 6.97 11.39
CA LEU A 103 -1.74 8.30 12.00
C LEU A 103 -0.33 8.89 12.01
N THR A 104 0.18 9.36 10.87
CA THR A 104 1.38 10.22 10.94
C THR A 104 0.96 11.54 11.61
N PRO A 105 1.78 12.12 12.50
CA PRO A 105 1.51 13.45 13.00
C PRO A 105 1.39 14.40 11.80
N GLU A 106 0.23 15.03 11.66
CA GLU A 106 0.11 16.20 10.80
C GLU A 106 1.18 17.17 11.31
N LYS A 107 2.05 17.66 10.42
CA LYS A 107 2.95 18.74 10.81
C LYS A 107 2.03 19.89 11.23
N GLU A 108 1.93 20.15 12.53
CA GLU A 108 1.41 21.41 13.05
C GLU A 108 2.26 22.50 12.39
N ASN A 109 1.58 23.30 11.56
CA ASN A 109 2.14 24.40 10.79
C ASN A 109 2.37 25.61 11.71
#